data_AF-A0A1I3K7Z1-F1
#
_entry.id   AF-A0A1I3K7Z1-F1
#
_cell.length_a   1.000
_cell.length_b   1.000
_cell.length_c   1.000
_cell.angle_alpha   90.00
_cell.angle_beta   90.00
_cell.angle_gamma   90.00
#
_symmetry.space_group_name_H-M   'P 1'
#
loop_
_entity.id
_entity.type
_entity.pdbx_description
1 polymer ?
#
loop_
_entity_poly.entity_id
_entity_poly.type
_entity_poly.pdbx_seq_one_letter_code
_entity_poly.pdbx_strand_id
1 'polypeptide(L)'
;MSFFGVMTVITKGHYSNLFDFPSSYSANGLIILGALCWVIYTVGASFFPTWSPLKYTALTTYLGVISIVVLNGILYACGIVPVPAISEFVFVIPHVFYTAFIAGFIGILCWNIGNKILTPLNGVLFMDIVPITAFSISAMTGIKPSAPEIAGACITGSALILNNLYLRYRSTPKKAAIPIRDN
;
A
#
# COMPACT_ATOMS: atom_id res chain seq x y z
N MET A 1 -4.17 -10.72 12.93
CA MET A 1 -2.98 -10.57 13.79
C MET A 1 -2.00 -9.54 13.23
N SER A 2 -1.60 -9.60 11.95
CA SER A 2 -0.70 -8.59 11.36
C SER A 2 -1.26 -7.17 11.43
N PHE A 3 -2.56 -6.96 11.15
CA PHE A 3 -3.22 -5.66 11.27
C PHE A 3 -3.02 -4.99 12.64
N PHE A 4 -3.20 -5.74 13.73
CA PHE A 4 -2.99 -5.23 15.10
C PHE A 4 -1.52 -4.91 15.38
N GLY A 5 -0.60 -5.72 14.86
CA GLY A 5 0.84 -5.44 14.94
C GLY A 5 1.20 -4.15 14.21
N VAL A 6 0.74 -3.97 12.96
CA VAL A 6 0.93 -2.75 12.17
C VAL A 6 0.34 -1.53 12.87
N MET A 7 -0.89 -1.64 13.38
CA MET A 7 -1.51 -0.56 14.17
C MET A 7 -0.64 -0.15 15.35
N THR A 8 -0.03 -1.11 16.04
CA THR A 8 0.83 -0.87 17.20
C THR A 8 2.14 -0.17 16.81
N VAL A 9 2.73 -0.55 15.68
CA VAL A 9 3.92 0.13 15.12
C VAL A 9 3.59 1.58 14.77
N ILE A 10 2.51 1.82 14.04
CA ILE A 10 2.13 3.16 13.56
C ILE A 10 1.76 4.08 14.72
N THR A 11 1.04 3.57 15.72
CA THR A 11 0.60 4.36 16.89
C THR A 11 1.67 4.50 17.96
N LYS A 12 2.82 3.82 17.83
CA LYS A 12 3.85 3.72 18.86
C LYS A 12 3.28 3.32 20.24
N GLY A 13 2.25 2.47 20.24
CA GLY A 13 1.53 2.03 21.44
C GLY A 13 0.57 3.05 22.08
N HIS A 14 0.46 4.26 21.54
CA HIS A 14 -0.46 5.29 22.04
C HIS A 14 -1.77 5.25 21.25
N TYR A 15 -2.64 4.29 21.57
CA TYR A 15 -3.91 4.10 20.87
C TYR A 15 -4.92 5.24 21.12
N SER A 16 -4.78 6.01 22.20
CA SER A 16 -5.61 7.18 22.49
C SER A 16 -5.45 8.27 21.43
N ASN A 17 -4.24 8.43 20.88
CA ASN A 17 -3.96 9.38 19.80
C ASN A 17 -4.73 9.09 18.51
N LEU A 18 -5.36 7.92 18.35
CA LEU A 18 -6.26 7.65 17.22
C LEU A 18 -7.58 8.44 17.34
N PHE A 19 -7.98 8.79 18.55
CA PHE A 19 -9.26 9.44 18.87
C PHE A 19 -9.10 10.89 19.32
N ASP A 20 -7.90 11.30 19.73
CA ASP A 20 -7.61 12.63 20.28
C ASP A 20 -7.45 13.75 19.23
N PHE A 21 -7.66 13.49 17.94
CA PHE A 21 -7.65 14.52 16.87
C PHE A 21 -9.04 14.73 16.21
N PRO A 22 -10.02 15.34 16.89
CA PRO A 22 -11.35 15.61 16.33
C PRO A 22 -11.35 16.52 15.10
N SER A 23 -10.32 17.38 14.95
CA SER A 23 -10.16 18.29 13.80
C SER A 23 -9.86 17.57 12.48
N SER A 24 -9.61 16.26 12.52
CA SER A 24 -9.16 15.48 11.36
C SER A 24 -10.21 14.48 10.84
N TYR A 25 -11.46 14.48 11.31
CA TYR A 25 -12.45 13.50 10.83
C TYR A 25 -12.71 13.59 9.32
N SER A 26 -12.72 14.80 8.76
CA SER A 26 -12.81 15.00 7.31
C SER A 26 -11.57 14.48 6.58
N ALA A 27 -10.38 14.71 7.12
CA ALA A 27 -9.12 14.19 6.57
C ALA A 27 -9.04 12.66 6.68
N ASN A 28 -9.48 12.07 7.79
CA ASN A 28 -9.57 10.62 7.98
C ASN A 28 -10.56 9.99 7.00
N GLY A 29 -11.70 10.65 6.75
CA GLY A 29 -12.65 10.22 5.72
C GLY A 29 -12.03 10.20 4.32
N LEU A 30 -11.26 11.24 3.96
CA LEU A 30 -10.51 11.29 2.70
C LEU A 30 -9.44 10.19 2.61
N ILE A 31 -8.74 9.89 3.70
CA ILE A 31 -7.76 8.79 3.76
C ILE A 31 -8.44 7.45 3.52
N ILE A 32 -9.58 7.19 4.16
CA ILE A 32 -10.36 5.96 3.96
C ILE A 32 -10.84 5.87 2.51
N LEU A 33 -11.34 6.96 1.94
CA LEU A 33 -11.75 7.00 0.53
C LEU A 33 -10.56 6.70 -0.40
N GLY A 34 -9.39 7.27 -0.14
CA GLY A 34 -8.16 6.98 -0.86
C GLY A 34 -7.76 5.50 -0.77
N ALA A 35 -7.85 4.91 0.42
CA ALA A 35 -7.60 3.48 0.63
C ALA A 35 -8.59 2.60 -0.14
N LEU A 36 -9.88 2.96 -0.16
CA LEU A 36 -10.90 2.27 -0.95
C LEU A 36 -10.62 2.38 -2.44
N CYS A 37 -10.26 3.56 -2.95
CA CYS A 37 -9.85 3.75 -4.35
C CYS A 37 -8.66 2.86 -4.72
N TRP A 38 -7.68 2.73 -3.81
CA TRP A 38 -6.53 1.84 -4.02
C TRP A 38 -6.93 0.36 -4.08
N VAL A 39 -7.82 -0.09 -3.19
CA VAL A 39 -8.35 -1.46 -3.21
C VAL A 39 -9.12 -1.72 -4.49
N ILE A 40 -9.99 -0.81 -4.91
CA ILE A 40 -10.74 -0.90 -6.18
C ILE A 40 -9.78 -0.96 -7.36
N TYR A 41 -8.71 -0.16 -7.38
CA TYR A 41 -7.69 -0.22 -8.42
C TYR A 41 -7.01 -1.59 -8.49
N THR A 42 -6.60 -2.13 -7.34
CA THR A 42 -5.85 -3.39 -7.25
C THR A 42 -6.72 -4.60 -7.58
N VAL A 43 -7.95 -4.65 -7.06
CA VAL A 43 -8.92 -5.70 -7.39
C VAL A 43 -9.42 -5.53 -8.83
N GLY A 44 -9.63 -4.29 -9.26
CA GLY A 44 -9.98 -3.89 -10.63
C GLY A 44 -9.06 -4.50 -11.68
N ALA A 45 -7.75 -4.54 -11.41
CA ALA A 45 -6.76 -5.13 -12.31
C ALA A 45 -7.04 -6.61 -12.61
N SER A 46 -7.64 -7.35 -11.67
CA SER A 46 -7.97 -8.77 -11.86
C SER A 46 -9.13 -9.01 -12.83
N PHE A 47 -10.02 -8.02 -13.04
CA PHE A 47 -11.11 -8.10 -14.01
C PHE A 47 -10.65 -7.91 -15.46
N PHE A 48 -9.40 -7.46 -15.69
CA PHE A 48 -8.81 -7.29 -17.02
C PHE A 48 -7.62 -8.25 -17.26
N PRO A 49 -7.83 -9.58 -17.20
CA PRO A 49 -6.73 -10.56 -17.22
C PRO A 49 -5.95 -10.59 -18.54
N THR A 50 -6.56 -10.13 -19.64
CA THR A 50 -5.94 -10.09 -20.98
C THR A 50 -5.10 -8.85 -21.22
N TRP A 51 -5.17 -7.84 -20.34
CA TRP A 51 -4.45 -6.59 -20.51
C TRP A 51 -3.04 -6.68 -19.92
N SER A 52 -2.08 -6.00 -20.55
CA SER A 52 -0.77 -5.85 -19.93
C SER A 52 -0.87 -4.95 -18.68
N PRO A 53 -0.08 -5.22 -17.62
CA PRO A 53 -0.04 -4.35 -16.44
C PRO A 53 0.25 -2.88 -16.78
N LEU A 54 1.09 -2.65 -17.79
CA LEU A 54 1.41 -1.33 -18.31
C LEU A 54 0.19 -0.61 -18.90
N LYS A 55 -0.64 -1.31 -19.70
CA LYS A 55 -1.82 -0.72 -20.32
C LYS A 55 -2.86 -0.30 -19.27
N TYR A 56 -3.13 -1.18 -18.30
CA TYR A 56 -4.06 -0.88 -17.21
C TYR A 56 -3.58 0.30 -16.36
N THR A 57 -2.29 0.31 -16.02
CA THR A 57 -1.67 1.40 -15.24
C THR A 57 -1.66 2.71 -16.01
N ALA A 58 -1.31 2.71 -17.30
CA ALA A 58 -1.29 3.93 -18.11
C ALA A 58 -2.68 4.58 -18.21
N LEU A 59 -3.72 3.78 -18.44
CA LEU A 59 -5.09 4.29 -18.55
C LEU A 59 -5.60 4.87 -17.23
N THR A 60 -5.41 4.13 -16.13
CA THR A 60 -5.84 4.57 -14.79
C THR A 60 -5.06 5.78 -14.31
N THR A 61 -3.75 5.85 -14.56
CA THR A 61 -2.93 7.04 -14.26
C THR A 61 -3.36 8.23 -15.10
N TYR A 62 -3.65 8.06 -16.38
CA TYR A 62 -4.13 9.16 -17.24
C TYR A 62 -5.45 9.75 -16.73
N LEU A 63 -6.42 8.89 -16.41
CA LEU A 63 -7.69 9.30 -15.80
C LEU A 63 -7.48 9.94 -14.41
N GLY A 64 -6.53 9.43 -13.63
CA GLY A 64 -6.14 10.00 -12.34
C GLY A 64 -5.58 11.40 -12.47
N VAL A 65 -4.67 11.63 -13.43
CA VAL A 65 -4.09 12.96 -13.71
C VAL A 65 -5.18 13.95 -14.11
N ILE A 66 -6.10 13.56 -15.01
CA ILE A 66 -7.23 14.43 -15.39
C ILE A 66 -8.06 14.80 -14.16
N SER A 67 -8.39 13.81 -13.32
CA SER A 67 -9.18 14.03 -12.10
C SER A 67 -8.49 14.99 -11.14
N ILE A 68 -7.17 14.83 -10.93
CA ILE A 68 -6.36 15.72 -10.09
C ILE A 68 -6.36 17.15 -10.64
N VAL A 69 -6.15 17.32 -11.95
CA VAL A 69 -6.12 18.64 -12.60
C VAL A 69 -7.47 19.34 -12.50
N VAL A 70 -8.57 18.63 -12.77
CA VAL A 70 -9.93 19.18 -12.66
C VAL A 70 -10.26 19.58 -11.23
N LEU A 71 -9.98 18.72 -10.25
CA LEU A 71 -10.24 19.02 -8.84
C LEU A 71 -9.42 20.21 -8.36
N ASN A 72 -8.13 20.27 -8.68
CA ASN A 72 -7.28 21.42 -8.36
C ASN A 72 -7.81 22.70 -9.01
N GLY A 73 -8.20 22.64 -10.30
CA GLY A 73 -8.80 23.78 -10.99
C GLY A 73 -10.04 24.32 -10.29
N ILE A 74 -10.92 23.43 -9.82
CA ILE A 74 -12.11 23.82 -9.04
C ILE A 74 -11.71 24.44 -7.70
N LEU A 75 -10.77 23.81 -6.96
CA LEU A 75 -10.29 24.31 -5.67
C LEU A 75 -9.67 25.71 -5.77
N TYR A 76 -8.88 25.96 -6.82
CA TYR A 76 -8.30 27.27 -7.11
C TYR A 76 -9.37 28.28 -7.53
N ALA A 77 -10.32 27.89 -8.40
CA ALA A 77 -11.40 28.77 -8.84
C ALA A 77 -12.34 29.18 -7.70
N CYS A 78 -12.59 28.28 -6.74
CA CYS A 78 -13.38 28.56 -5.54
C CYS A 78 -12.60 29.31 -4.45
N GLY A 79 -11.31 29.57 -4.63
CA GLY A 79 -10.46 30.27 -3.66
C GLY A 79 -10.23 29.49 -2.35
N ILE A 80 -10.47 28.18 -2.34
CA ILE A 80 -10.29 27.32 -1.15
C ILE A 80 -8.79 27.10 -0.88
N VAL A 81 -7.99 27.05 -1.95
CA VAL A 81 -6.54 26.87 -1.89
C VAL A 81 -5.87 28.01 -2.66
N PRO A 82 -4.82 28.65 -2.12
CA PRO A 82 -4.10 29.68 -2.84
C PRO A 82 -3.40 29.09 -4.08
N VAL A 83 -3.40 29.84 -5.18
CA VAL A 83 -2.68 29.43 -6.38
C VAL A 83 -1.18 29.53 -6.11
N PRO A 84 -0.42 28.42 -6.21
CA PRO A 84 1.01 28.43 -5.92
C PRO A 84 1.79 29.29 -6.91
N ALA A 85 2.86 29.92 -6.43
CA ALA A 85 3.71 30.75 -7.26
C ALA A 85 4.57 29.89 -8.21
N ILE A 86 4.93 30.44 -9.38
CA ILE A 86 5.76 29.72 -10.37
C ILE A 86 7.11 29.26 -9.79
N SER A 87 7.68 30.03 -8.85
CA SER A 87 8.91 29.68 -8.16
C SER A 87 8.80 28.42 -7.30
N GLU A 88 7.63 28.17 -6.69
CA GLU A 88 7.37 26.97 -5.89
C GLU A 88 7.28 25.72 -6.77
N PHE A 89 6.74 25.86 -7.99
CA PHE A 89 6.73 24.76 -8.97
C PHE A 89 8.13 24.31 -9.31
N VAL A 90 9.04 25.24 -9.63
CA VAL A 90 10.42 24.89 -10.03
C VAL A 90 11.16 24.16 -8.91
N PHE A 91 10.94 24.56 -7.66
CA PHE A 91 11.54 23.90 -6.50
C PHE A 91 11.03 22.46 -6.30
N VAL A 92 9.76 22.21 -6.61
CA VAL A 92 9.12 20.90 -6.36
C VAL A 92 9.32 19.91 -7.51
N ILE A 93 9.69 20.36 -8.72
CA ILE A 93 9.93 19.49 -9.90
C ILE A 93 10.83 18.29 -9.60
N PRO A 94 12.02 18.43 -8.97
CA PRO A 94 12.89 17.29 -8.71
C PRO A 94 12.24 16.25 -7.77
N HIS A 95 11.51 16.71 -6.76
CA HIS A 95 10.79 15.85 -5.83
C HIS A 95 9.63 15.11 -6.52
N VAL A 96 8.88 15.81 -7.36
CA VAL A 96 7.80 15.21 -8.17
C VAL A 96 8.37 14.22 -9.17
N PHE A 97 9.50 14.52 -9.82
CA PHE A 97 10.13 13.61 -10.76
C PHE A 97 10.59 12.33 -10.06
N TYR A 98 11.28 12.45 -8.93
CA TYR A 98 11.72 11.31 -8.13
C TYR A 98 10.53 10.44 -7.70
N THR A 99 9.49 11.06 -7.13
CA THR A 99 8.32 10.33 -6.63
C THR A 99 7.50 9.73 -7.77
N ALA A 100 7.28 10.44 -8.87
CA ALA A 100 6.53 9.95 -10.02
C ALA A 100 7.26 8.79 -10.72
N PHE A 101 8.57 8.87 -10.89
CA PHE A 101 9.33 7.85 -11.60
C PHE A 101 9.66 6.65 -10.70
N ILE A 102 10.25 6.88 -9.53
CA ILE A 102 10.69 5.79 -8.64
C ILE A 102 9.49 5.16 -7.93
N ALA A 103 8.72 5.95 -7.18
CA ALA A 103 7.59 5.40 -6.41
C ALA A 103 6.39 5.08 -7.30
N GLY A 104 6.06 5.97 -8.24
CA GLY A 104 4.94 5.81 -9.16
C GLY A 104 5.21 4.73 -10.20
N PHE A 105 6.12 4.97 -11.14
CA PHE A 105 6.32 4.06 -12.26
C PHE A 105 6.95 2.72 -11.85
N ILE A 106 8.13 2.74 -11.21
CA ILE A 106 8.82 1.49 -10.85
C ILE A 106 8.04 0.75 -9.75
N GLY A 107 7.60 1.46 -8.70
CA GLY A 107 6.85 0.86 -7.60
C GLY A 107 5.56 0.18 -8.03
N ILE A 108 4.71 0.85 -8.81
CA ILE A 108 3.44 0.28 -9.28
C ILE A 108 3.67 -0.88 -10.26
N LEU A 109 4.71 -0.79 -11.10
CA LEU A 109 5.06 -1.89 -12.00
C LEU A 109 5.49 -3.14 -11.22
N CYS A 110 6.38 -2.98 -10.23
CA CYS A 110 6.79 -4.07 -9.34
C CYS A 110 5.59 -4.63 -8.56
N TRP A 111 4.68 -3.77 -8.08
CA TRP A 111 3.46 -4.17 -7.39
C TRP A 111 2.53 -5.00 -8.28
N ASN A 112 2.25 -4.54 -9.50
CA ASN A 112 1.35 -5.22 -10.42
C ASN A 112 1.92 -6.57 -10.89
N ILE A 113 3.22 -6.64 -11.17
CA ILE A 113 3.90 -7.91 -11.47
C ILE A 113 3.86 -8.83 -10.25
N GLY A 114 4.18 -8.30 -9.06
CA GLY A 114 4.13 -9.04 -7.80
C GLY A 114 2.75 -9.63 -7.54
N ASN A 115 1.68 -8.85 -7.70
CA ASN A 115 0.31 -9.32 -7.55
C ASN A 115 -0.08 -10.39 -8.58
N LYS A 116 0.43 -10.29 -9.81
CA LYS A 116 0.21 -11.32 -10.83
C LYS A 116 0.87 -12.66 -10.44
N ILE A 117 2.03 -12.62 -9.77
CA ILE A 117 2.77 -13.82 -9.35
C ILE A 117 2.18 -14.39 -8.05
N LEU A 118 1.97 -13.53 -7.04
CA LEU A 118 1.61 -13.94 -5.69
C LEU A 118 0.10 -14.11 -5.48
N THR A 119 -0.73 -13.64 -6.41
CA THR A 119 -2.18 -13.43 -6.27
C THR A 119 -2.55 -12.31 -5.28
N PRO A 120 -3.68 -11.61 -5.46
CA PRO A 120 -4.03 -10.43 -4.65
C PRO A 120 -4.08 -10.68 -3.15
N LEU A 121 -4.46 -11.89 -2.72
CA LEU A 121 -4.57 -12.25 -1.31
C LEU A 121 -3.21 -12.22 -0.60
N ASN A 122 -2.17 -12.73 -1.24
CA ASN A 122 -0.80 -12.67 -0.69
C ASN A 122 -0.18 -11.28 -0.85
N GLY A 123 -0.58 -10.53 -1.89
CA GLY A 123 -0.18 -9.13 -2.05
C GLY A 123 -0.61 -8.27 -0.86
N VAL A 124 -1.84 -8.41 -0.38
CA VAL A 124 -2.32 -7.67 0.80
C VAL A 124 -1.50 -7.99 2.06
N LEU A 125 -1.10 -9.25 2.25
CA LEU A 125 -0.21 -9.62 3.36
C LEU A 125 1.19 -9.01 3.21
N PHE A 126 1.69 -8.86 1.98
CA PHE A 126 2.96 -8.18 1.74
C PHE A 126 2.90 -6.69 2.13
N MET A 127 1.75 -6.03 2.05
CA MET A 127 1.61 -4.64 2.53
C MET A 127 1.89 -4.51 4.03
N ASP A 128 1.65 -5.55 4.83
CA ASP A 128 1.96 -5.53 6.27
C ASP A 128 3.47 -5.48 6.56
N ILE A 129 4.33 -5.78 5.56
CA ILE A 129 5.80 -5.62 5.67
C ILE A 129 6.23 -4.16 5.55
N VAL A 130 5.47 -3.31 4.85
CA VAL A 130 5.86 -1.93 4.56
C VAL A 130 6.12 -1.10 5.83
N PRO A 131 5.26 -1.16 6.88
CA PRO A 131 5.53 -0.48 8.15
C PRO A 131 6.76 -1.04 8.87
N ILE A 132 7.04 -2.34 8.75
CA ILE A 132 8.22 -2.97 9.37
C ILE A 132 9.50 -2.50 8.69
N THR A 133 9.53 -2.41 7.36
CA THR A 133 10.72 -1.93 6.64
C THR A 133 10.97 -0.45 6.91
N ALA A 134 9.92 0.37 6.92
CA ALA A 134 10.01 1.78 7.30
C ALA A 134 10.57 1.94 8.74
N PHE A 135 10.05 1.17 9.69
CA PHE A 135 10.57 1.12 11.06
C PHE A 135 12.04 0.70 11.11
N SER A 136 12.43 -0.32 10.34
CA SER A 136 13.80 -0.83 10.31
C SER A 136 14.79 0.23 9.77
N ILE A 137 14.41 0.92 8.69
CA ILE A 137 15.20 2.03 8.12
C ILE A 137 15.27 3.19 9.13
N SER A 138 14.16 3.51 9.80
CA SER A 138 14.12 4.52 10.87
C SER A 138 15.10 4.19 12.00
N ALA A 139 15.16 2.92 12.43
CA ALA A 139 16.12 2.48 13.43
C ALA A 139 17.58 2.59 12.93
N MET A 140 17.85 2.26 11.66
CA MET A 140 19.18 2.38 11.05
C MET A 140 19.64 3.84 10.90
N THR A 141 18.70 4.78 10.73
CA THR A 141 18.99 6.22 10.63
C THR A 141 19.18 6.90 11.99
N GLY A 142 19.18 6.12 13.09
CA GLY A 142 19.52 6.59 14.44
C GLY A 142 18.31 6.98 15.30
N ILE A 143 17.09 6.80 14.81
CA ILE A 143 15.88 7.02 15.61
C ILE A 143 15.73 5.85 16.58
N LYS A 144 15.77 6.12 17.89
CA LYS A 144 15.63 5.07 18.91
C LYS A 144 14.22 4.45 18.84
N PRO A 145 14.11 3.15 18.54
CA PRO A 145 12.82 2.49 18.48
C PRO A 145 12.21 2.37 19.88
N SER A 146 10.92 2.69 20.00
CA SER A 146 10.18 2.53 21.25
C SER A 146 9.79 1.06 21.47
N ALA A 147 9.63 0.66 22.73
CA ALA A 147 9.24 -0.71 23.09
C ALA A 147 7.93 -1.18 22.40
N PRO A 148 6.89 -0.34 22.24
CA PRO A 148 5.69 -0.72 21.50
C PRO A 148 5.94 -0.96 20.01
N GLU A 149 6.82 -0.17 19.37
CA GLU A 149 7.16 -0.37 17.95
C GLU A 149 7.89 -1.70 17.74
N ILE A 150 8.79 -2.08 18.64
CA ILE A 150 9.47 -3.38 18.61
C ILE A 150 8.46 -4.52 18.77
N ALA A 151 7.56 -4.42 19.76
CA ALA A 151 6.53 -5.43 19.99
C ALA A 151 5.60 -5.57 18.78
N GLY A 152 5.15 -4.45 18.20
CA GLY A 152 4.32 -4.43 17.00
C GLY A 152 5.04 -5.05 15.79
N ALA A 153 6.32 -4.74 15.60
CA ALA A 153 7.13 -5.31 14.53
C ALA A 153 7.29 -6.82 14.68
N CYS A 154 7.54 -7.31 15.91
CA CYS A 154 7.61 -8.75 16.21
C CYS A 154 6.27 -9.45 15.94
N ILE A 155 5.15 -8.88 16.40
CA ILE A 155 3.80 -9.47 16.18
C ILE A 155 3.49 -9.56 14.69
N THR A 156 3.75 -8.50 13.93
CA THR A 156 3.52 -8.49 12.48
C THR A 156 4.43 -9.50 11.77
N GLY A 157 5.71 -9.54 12.13
CA GLY A 157 6.67 -10.51 11.59
C GLY A 157 6.26 -11.96 11.86
N SER A 158 5.90 -12.28 13.10
CA SER A 158 5.41 -13.61 13.46
C SER A 158 4.12 -13.97 12.73
N ALA A 159 3.17 -13.04 12.60
CA ALA A 159 1.93 -13.26 11.88
C ALA A 159 2.17 -13.58 10.40
N LEU A 160 3.12 -12.91 9.75
CA LEU A 160 3.49 -13.15 8.36
C LEU A 160 4.17 -14.52 8.17
N ILE A 161 5.10 -14.88 9.06
CA ILE A 161 5.76 -16.18 9.02
C ILE A 161 4.73 -17.31 9.18
N LEU A 162 3.85 -17.19 10.19
CA LEU A 162 2.79 -18.17 10.43
C LEU A 162 1.82 -18.27 9.24
N ASN A 163 1.45 -17.15 8.64
CA ASN A 163 0.61 -17.15 7.45
C ASN A 163 1.29 -17.85 6.27
N ASN A 164 2.57 -17.58 6.00
CA ASN A 164 3.32 -18.24 4.94
C ASN A 164 3.43 -19.75 5.17
N LEU A 165 3.70 -20.18 6.41
CA LEU A 165 3.75 -21.59 6.79
C LEU A 165 2.39 -22.27 6.60
N TYR A 166 1.30 -21.61 6.99
CA TYR A 166 -0.06 -22.11 6.78
C TYR A 166 -0.40 -22.29 5.30
N LEU A 167 -0.02 -21.33 4.46
CA LEU A 167 -0.21 -21.41 3.00
C LEU A 167 0.60 -22.54 2.37
N ARG A 168 1.85 -22.76 2.79
CA ARG A 168 2.68 -23.89 2.34
C ARG A 168 2.10 -25.23 2.76
N TYR A 169 1.62 -25.32 3.99
CA TYR A 169 0.97 -26.52 4.51
C TYR A 169 -0.28 -26.88 3.69
N ARG A 170 -1.13 -25.89 3.37
CA ARG A 170 -2.31 -26.09 2.51
C ARG A 170 -1.99 -26.39 1.05
N SER A 171 -0.89 -25.86 0.53
CA SER A 171 -0.45 -26.06 -0.86
C SER A 171 0.27 -27.40 -1.07
N THR A 172 0.50 -28.19 -0.01
CA THR A 172 1.08 -29.52 -0.16
C THR A 172 0.03 -30.42 -0.82
N PRO A 173 0.30 -31.00 -2.01
CA PRO A 173 -0.66 -31.87 -2.68
C PRO A 173 -0.98 -33.05 -1.75
N LYS A 174 -2.26 -33.31 -1.47
CA LYS A 174 -2.69 -34.65 -1.07
C LYS A 174 -2.10 -35.58 -2.12
N LYS A 175 -1.15 -36.46 -1.75
CA LYS A 175 -0.63 -37.51 -2.64
C LYS A 175 -1.84 -38.14 -3.33
N ALA A 176 -2.00 -37.87 -4.62
CA ALA A 176 -3.02 -38.53 -5.42
C ALA A 176 -2.72 -40.03 -5.29
N ALA A 177 -3.65 -40.78 -4.69
CA ALA A 177 -3.56 -42.22 -4.64
C ALA A 177 -3.36 -42.70 -6.08
N ILE A 178 -2.22 -43.34 -6.32
CA ILE A 178 -1.90 -43.93 -7.62
C ILE A 178 -3.02 -44.95 -7.89
N PRO A 179 -3.86 -44.78 -8.93
CA PRO A 179 -4.83 -45.81 -9.27
C PRO A 179 -4.04 -47.02 -9.72
N ILE A 180 -4.10 -48.09 -8.92
CA ILE A 180 -3.60 -49.41 -9.30
C ILE A 180 -4.47 -49.81 -10.50
N ARG A 181 -3.88 -49.85 -11.69
CA ARG A 181 -4.51 -50.47 -12.85
C ARG A 181 -4.52 -51.97 -12.57
N ASP A 182 -5.69 -52.50 -12.24
CA ASP A 182 -5.93 -53.94 -12.31
C ASP A 182 -5.91 -54.36 -13.78
N ASN A 183 -5.22 -55.47 -14.05
CA ASN A 183 -4.90 -56.06 -15.37
C ASN A 183 -6.11 -56.26 -16.28
#